data_AF-A0A3P7JXB7-F1
#
_entry.id   AF-A0A3P7JXB7-F1
#
_cell.length_a   1.000
_cell.length_b   1.000
_cell.length_c   1.000
_cell.angle_alpha   90.00
_cell.angle_beta   90.00
_cell.angle_gamma   90.00
#
_symmetry.space_group_name_H-M   'P 1'
#
loop_
_entity.id
_entity.type
_entity.pdbx_description
1 polymer ?
#
loop_
_entity_poly.entity_id
_entity_poly.type
_entity_poly.pdbx_seq_one_letter_code
_entity_poly.pdbx_strand_id
1 'polypeptide(L)'
;MRRKSLLTRKVTVKNSEPTGDVILDEALRHMKETNPPETVTSWIEYLSGETWNPLKLRYQLRNVRERLAKNLVEKGVLTTDKQNFLLFEITTHPLSDGNQKTKLIKEVQDAVLSKWTNDVHRMDKKMLSLIILAHASDVLENAFAPLSDQDYEVAMKRVRSLLELEYDAQAEKKGNDVMWAVFEAFSK
;
A
#
# COMPACT_ATOMS: atom_id res chain seq x y z
N MET A 1 -29.14 9.41 12.76
CA MET A 1 -28.84 9.03 11.36
C MET A 1 -27.63 8.10 11.38
N ARG A 2 -27.74 6.84 10.91
CA ARG A 2 -26.63 5.88 10.89
C ARG A 2 -25.60 6.32 9.83
N ARG A 3 -24.32 6.38 10.19
CA ARG A 3 -23.23 6.75 9.26
C ARG A 3 -23.19 5.70 8.12
N LYS A 4 -23.05 6.15 6.88
CA LYS A 4 -22.93 5.25 5.72
C LYS A 4 -21.67 4.39 5.86
N SER A 5 -21.69 3.12 5.42
CA SER A 5 -20.50 2.25 5.41
C SER A 5 -19.36 2.89 4.62
N LEU A 6 -18.12 2.74 5.08
CA LEU A 6 -16.91 3.31 4.49
C LEU A 6 -16.83 3.12 2.97
N LEU A 7 -17.09 1.91 2.46
CA LEU A 7 -16.98 1.62 1.02
C LEU A 7 -18.02 2.34 0.15
N THR A 8 -19.13 2.81 0.73
CA THR A 8 -20.17 3.55 0.01
C THR A 8 -19.89 5.07 -0.04
N ARG A 9 -18.90 5.54 0.73
CA ARG A 9 -18.52 6.95 0.78
C ARG A 9 -17.67 7.30 -0.44
N LYS A 10 -17.87 8.51 -0.97
CA LYS A 10 -17.10 9.03 -2.09
C LYS A 10 -15.82 9.71 -1.62
N VAL A 11 -14.72 9.50 -2.34
CA VAL A 11 -13.43 10.13 -2.10
C VAL A 11 -13.45 11.54 -2.67
N THR A 12 -13.04 12.53 -1.88
CA THR A 12 -12.97 13.94 -2.29
C THR A 12 -11.56 14.46 -2.19
N VAL A 13 -11.09 15.15 -3.23
CA VAL A 13 -9.78 15.79 -3.26
C VAL A 13 -9.87 17.11 -2.50
N LYS A 14 -9.14 17.22 -1.39
CA LYS A 14 -9.08 18.46 -0.58
C LYS A 14 -7.94 19.38 -0.99
N ASN A 15 -6.81 18.81 -1.38
CA ASN A 15 -5.64 19.53 -1.87
C ASN A 15 -5.15 18.79 -3.13
N SER A 16 -4.84 19.54 -4.18
CA SER A 16 -4.32 19.03 -5.46
C SER A 16 -2.89 19.49 -5.76
N GLU A 17 -2.16 19.98 -4.76
CA GLU A 17 -0.75 20.31 -4.89
C GLU A 17 0.07 19.05 -5.25
N PRO A 18 1.06 19.17 -6.15
CA PRO A 18 1.94 18.05 -6.49
C PRO A 18 2.69 17.52 -5.26
N THR A 19 2.74 16.19 -5.16
CA THR A 19 3.44 15.47 -4.10
C THR A 19 4.92 15.25 -4.41
N GLY A 20 5.30 15.36 -5.69
CA GLY A 20 6.66 15.05 -6.16
C GLY A 20 6.87 13.57 -6.49
N ASP A 21 5.86 12.71 -6.29
CA ASP A 21 5.87 11.34 -6.79
C ASP A 21 4.98 11.24 -8.04
N VAL A 22 5.59 10.81 -9.16
CA VAL A 22 4.93 10.76 -10.46
C VAL A 22 3.67 9.90 -10.46
N ILE A 23 3.63 8.81 -9.68
CA ILE A 23 2.48 7.89 -9.61
C ILE A 23 1.36 8.52 -8.79
N LEU A 24 1.70 9.10 -7.64
CA LEU A 24 0.73 9.79 -6.79
C LEU A 24 0.12 11.00 -7.52
N ASP A 25 0.92 11.76 -8.25
CA ASP A 25 0.47 12.96 -8.96
C ASP A 25 -0.41 12.63 -10.17
N GLU A 26 -0.18 11.49 -10.84
CA GLU A 26 -1.07 10.99 -11.89
C GLU A 26 -2.42 10.53 -11.33
N ALA A 27 -2.40 9.74 -10.25
CA ALA A 27 -3.63 9.31 -9.57
C ALA A 27 -4.43 10.51 -9.05
N LEU A 28 -3.75 11.49 -8.43
CA LEU A 28 -4.37 12.72 -7.92
C LEU A 28 -5.02 13.55 -9.03
N ARG A 29 -4.38 13.61 -10.21
CA ARG A 29 -4.94 14.29 -11.40
C ARG A 29 -6.24 13.62 -11.84
N HIS A 30 -6.27 12.30 -11.97
CA HIS A 30 -7.49 11.56 -12.30
C HIS A 30 -8.59 11.79 -11.27
N MET A 31 -8.25 11.77 -9.97
CA MET A 31 -9.20 12.04 -8.89
C MET A 31 -9.78 13.45 -8.95
N LYS A 32 -8.97 14.45 -9.27
CA LYS A 32 -9.38 15.85 -9.39
C LYS A 32 -10.32 16.08 -10.59
N GLU A 33 -10.02 15.47 -11.73
CA GLU A 33 -10.76 15.67 -12.98
C GLU A 33 -12.08 14.89 -13.02
N THR A 34 -12.26 13.92 -12.12
CA THR A 34 -13.44 13.04 -12.11
C THR A 34 -14.60 13.66 -11.34
N ASN A 35 -15.71 13.89 -12.05
CA ASN A 35 -16.98 14.34 -11.49
C ASN A 35 -18.13 13.51 -12.09
N PRO A 36 -19.04 12.92 -11.28
CA PRO A 36 -19.10 12.95 -9.82
C PRO A 36 -17.96 12.17 -9.15
N PRO A 37 -17.66 12.45 -7.86
CA PRO A 37 -16.68 11.69 -7.08
C PRO A 37 -16.98 10.19 -6.99
N GLU A 38 -15.93 9.38 -6.89
CA GLU A 38 -16.00 7.91 -6.89
C GLU A 38 -15.65 7.30 -5.53
N THR A 39 -16.04 6.04 -5.29
CA THR A 39 -15.74 5.32 -4.03
C THR A 39 -14.29 4.83 -4.03
N VAL A 40 -13.79 4.41 -2.86
CA VAL A 40 -12.46 3.80 -2.74
C VAL A 40 -12.34 2.56 -3.64
N THR A 41 -13.33 1.67 -3.63
CA THR A 41 -13.35 0.47 -4.48
C THR A 41 -13.23 0.82 -5.96
N SER A 42 -14.03 1.77 -6.45
CA SER A 42 -13.95 2.20 -7.85
C SER A 42 -12.60 2.80 -8.20
N TRP A 43 -11.98 3.57 -7.29
CA TRP A 43 -10.62 4.09 -7.53
C TRP A 43 -9.57 2.99 -7.62
N ILE A 44 -9.67 1.95 -6.78
CA ILE A 44 -8.77 0.78 -6.86
C ILE A 44 -8.92 0.12 -8.23
N GLU A 45 -10.15 -0.21 -8.65
CA GLU A 45 -10.44 -0.83 -9.96
C GLU A 45 -9.99 0.02 -11.15
N TYR A 46 -10.16 1.34 -11.06
CA TYR A 46 -9.82 2.25 -12.15
C TYR A 46 -8.31 2.38 -12.31
N LEU A 47 -7.58 2.51 -11.21
CA LEU A 47 -6.12 2.69 -11.22
C LEU A 47 -5.40 1.38 -11.52
N SER A 48 -5.97 0.22 -11.15
CA SER A 48 -5.48 -1.12 -11.53
C SER A 48 -5.81 -1.49 -12.99
N GLY A 49 -6.88 -0.90 -13.55
CA GLY A 49 -7.38 -1.23 -14.88
C GLY A 49 -8.29 -2.45 -14.91
N GLU A 50 -8.89 -2.81 -13.78
CA GLU A 50 -9.87 -3.91 -13.64
C GLU A 50 -11.28 -3.53 -14.11
N THR A 51 -11.49 -2.25 -14.46
CA THR A 51 -12.77 -1.77 -14.98
C THR A 51 -12.99 -2.15 -16.44
N TRP A 52 -14.22 -2.57 -16.75
CA TRP A 52 -14.67 -2.83 -18.13
C TRP A 52 -15.28 -1.62 -18.83
N ASN A 53 -15.38 -0.47 -18.15
CA ASN A 53 -15.95 0.74 -18.75
C ASN A 53 -14.91 1.41 -19.67
N PRO A 54 -15.13 1.48 -21.00
CA PRO A 54 -14.16 2.05 -21.93
C PRO A 54 -13.75 3.49 -21.62
N LEU A 55 -14.67 4.29 -21.07
CA LEU A 55 -14.40 5.67 -20.70
C LEU A 55 -13.47 5.78 -19.48
N LYS A 56 -13.43 4.76 -18.63
CA LYS A 56 -12.64 4.72 -17.39
C LYS A 56 -11.29 4.03 -17.56
N LEU A 57 -11.07 3.29 -18.67
CA LEU A 57 -9.80 2.61 -18.98
C LEU A 57 -8.59 3.56 -18.99
N ARG A 58 -8.80 4.86 -19.31
CA ARG A 58 -7.74 5.87 -19.30
C ARG A 58 -7.16 6.16 -17.91
N TYR A 59 -7.82 5.73 -16.84
CA TYR A 59 -7.36 5.95 -15.47
C TYR A 59 -6.32 4.94 -15.00
N GLN A 60 -6.12 3.85 -15.75
CA GLN A 60 -5.16 2.83 -15.37
C GLN A 60 -3.75 3.40 -15.31
N LEU A 61 -3.09 3.19 -14.17
CA LEU A 61 -1.69 3.53 -14.00
C LEU A 61 -0.82 2.50 -14.74
N ARG A 62 -0.06 2.95 -15.72
CA ARG A 62 0.79 2.09 -16.54
C ARG A 62 2.25 2.11 -16.07
N ASN A 63 2.96 1.02 -16.37
CA ASN A 63 4.39 0.84 -16.11
C ASN A 63 4.77 1.10 -14.64
N VAL A 64 3.90 0.70 -13.71
CA VAL A 64 4.05 0.99 -12.28
C VAL A 64 5.35 0.39 -11.74
N ARG A 65 5.71 -0.83 -12.15
CA ARG A 65 6.93 -1.51 -11.69
C ARG A 65 8.18 -0.74 -12.11
N GLU A 66 8.24 -0.33 -13.37
CA GLU A 66 9.36 0.39 -13.96
C GLU A 66 9.51 1.78 -13.30
N ARG A 67 8.39 2.46 -13.05
CA ARG A 67 8.37 3.77 -12.39
C ARG A 67 8.79 3.67 -10.91
N LEU A 68 8.34 2.65 -10.19
CA LEU A 68 8.77 2.38 -8.83
C LEU A 68 10.26 2.04 -8.76
N ALA A 69 10.75 1.19 -9.67
CA ALA A 69 12.17 0.86 -9.75
C ALA A 69 13.02 2.10 -10.00
N LYS A 70 12.62 2.97 -10.94
CA LYS A 70 13.29 4.26 -11.18
C LYS A 70 13.30 5.14 -9.94
N ASN A 71 12.17 5.30 -9.25
CA ASN A 71 12.11 6.08 -8.01
C ASN A 71 13.03 5.50 -6.91
N LEU A 72 13.19 4.18 -6.84
CA LEU A 72 14.10 3.54 -5.89
C LEU A 72 15.57 3.69 -6.29
N VAL A 73 15.89 3.75 -7.59
CA VAL A 73 17.23 4.09 -8.09
C VAL A 73 17.57 5.55 -7.76
N GLU A 74 16.66 6.49 -7.99
CA GLU A 74 16.85 7.91 -7.65
C GLU A 74 17.05 8.12 -6.14
N LYS A 75 16.46 7.26 -5.30
CA LYS A 75 16.64 7.25 -3.84
C LYS A 75 17.86 6.45 -3.37
N GLY A 76 18.63 5.86 -4.28
CA GLY A 76 19.84 5.08 -3.97
C GLY A 76 19.61 3.70 -3.36
N VAL A 77 18.36 3.20 -3.36
CA VAL A 77 18.04 1.85 -2.84
C VAL A 77 18.40 0.78 -3.86
N LEU A 78 18.09 1.02 -5.13
CA LEU A 78 18.47 0.17 -6.25
C LEU A 78 19.58 0.84 -7.06
N THR A 79 20.29 0.06 -7.87
CA THR A 79 21.15 0.58 -8.94
C THR A 79 20.61 0.17 -10.29
N THR A 80 21.21 0.64 -11.38
CA THR A 80 20.88 0.21 -12.74
C THR A 80 22.07 -0.55 -13.30
N ASP A 81 21.82 -1.79 -13.72
CA ASP A 81 22.81 -2.64 -14.37
C ASP A 81 22.31 -3.03 -15.77
N LYS A 82 23.20 -3.01 -16.76
CA LYS A 82 22.86 -3.39 -18.14
C LYS A 82 23.58 -4.69 -18.45
N GLN A 83 22.82 -5.77 -18.50
CA GLN A 83 23.33 -7.10 -18.75
C GLN A 83 23.15 -7.45 -20.23
N ASN A 84 24.28 -7.73 -20.88
CA ASN A 84 24.31 -8.13 -22.28
C ASN A 84 24.30 -9.65 -22.35
N PHE A 85 23.18 -10.21 -22.80
CA PHE A 85 23.06 -11.62 -23.13
C PHE A 85 23.37 -11.81 -24.63
N LEU A 86 23.63 -13.05 -25.04
CA LEU A 86 24.01 -13.38 -26.42
C LEU A 86 23.01 -12.86 -27.47
N LEU A 87 21.71 -12.81 -27.14
CA LEU A 87 20.63 -12.47 -28.06
C LEU A 87 19.87 -11.18 -27.70
N PHE A 88 20.11 -10.60 -26.55
CA PHE A 88 19.39 -9.43 -26.08
C PHE A 88 20.14 -8.71 -24.98
N GLU A 89 19.78 -7.46 -24.75
CA GLU A 89 20.23 -6.68 -23.60
C GLU A 89 19.05 -6.51 -22.65
N ILE A 90 19.28 -6.67 -21.36
CA ILE A 90 18.29 -6.41 -20.32
C ILE A 90 18.84 -5.40 -19.32
N THR A 91 18.01 -4.43 -18.96
CA THR A 91 18.31 -3.53 -17.85
C THR A 91 17.70 -4.11 -16.59
N THR A 92 18.53 -4.35 -15.57
CA THR A 92 18.10 -4.87 -14.27
C THR A 92 18.32 -3.82 -13.19
N HIS A 93 17.59 -3.97 -12.08
CA HIS A 93 17.67 -3.06 -10.95
C HIS A 93 18.03 -3.79 -9.65
N PRO A 94 19.29 -4.24 -9.50
CA PRO A 94 19.70 -4.96 -8.30
C PRO A 94 19.69 -4.06 -7.06
N LEU A 95 19.51 -4.67 -5.90
CA LEU A 95 19.53 -3.99 -4.61
C LEU A 95 20.95 -3.47 -4.32
N SER A 96 21.08 -2.16 -4.15
CA SER A 96 22.34 -1.50 -3.80
C SER A 96 22.46 -1.31 -2.29
N ASP A 97 21.39 -0.80 -1.64
CA ASP A 97 21.36 -0.60 -0.19
C ASP A 97 20.64 -1.76 0.51
N GLY A 98 21.41 -2.81 0.86
CA GLY A 98 20.91 -3.93 1.65
C GLY A 98 20.49 -3.54 3.08
N ASN A 99 21.08 -2.49 3.65
CA ASN A 99 20.80 -2.06 5.02
C ASN A 99 19.39 -1.47 5.14
N GLN A 100 18.96 -0.68 4.16
CA GLN A 100 17.59 -0.14 4.11
C GLN A 100 16.54 -1.26 4.07
N LYS A 101 16.76 -2.30 3.26
CA LYS A 101 15.86 -3.47 3.20
C LYS A 101 15.79 -4.17 4.56
N THR A 102 16.93 -4.46 5.16
CA THR A 102 17.00 -5.14 6.47
C THR A 102 16.34 -4.30 7.57
N LYS A 103 16.54 -2.98 7.54
CA LYS A 103 15.90 -2.04 8.48
C LYS A 103 14.38 -2.07 8.33
N LEU A 104 13.86 -2.01 7.12
CA LEU A 104 12.41 -2.07 6.85
C LEU A 104 11.81 -3.37 7.38
N ILE A 105 12.44 -4.51 7.09
CA ILE A 105 11.99 -5.83 7.58
C ILE A 105 11.93 -5.84 9.11
N LYS A 106 12.99 -5.34 9.77
CA LYS A 106 13.04 -5.26 11.23
C LYS A 106 11.98 -4.34 11.81
N GLU A 107 11.70 -3.20 11.19
CA GLU A 107 10.65 -2.29 11.64
C GLU A 107 9.25 -2.92 11.56
N VAL A 108 8.98 -3.70 10.51
CA VAL A 108 7.72 -4.47 10.36
C VAL A 108 7.62 -5.56 11.42
N GLN A 109 8.69 -6.34 11.64
CA GLN A 109 8.75 -7.37 12.68
C GLN A 109 8.54 -6.76 14.08
N ASP A 110 9.29 -5.71 14.42
CA ASP A 110 9.19 -5.03 15.73
C ASP A 110 7.76 -4.53 15.97
N ALA A 111 7.08 -4.00 14.95
CA ALA A 111 5.74 -3.45 15.07
C ALA A 111 4.70 -4.50 15.51
N VAL A 112 4.89 -5.77 15.14
CA VAL A 112 4.03 -6.90 15.55
C VAL A 112 4.65 -7.76 16.65
N LEU A 113 5.84 -7.43 17.15
CA LEU A 113 6.55 -8.13 18.21
C LEU A 113 6.82 -7.22 19.41
N SER A 114 8.02 -6.63 19.45
CA SER A 114 8.56 -5.90 20.59
C SER A 114 7.83 -4.57 20.86
N LYS A 115 7.30 -3.93 19.82
CA LYS A 115 6.59 -2.63 19.88
C LYS A 115 5.07 -2.78 19.75
N TRP A 116 4.56 -4.00 19.84
CA TRP A 116 3.13 -4.26 19.73
C TRP A 116 2.32 -3.47 20.76
N THR A 117 1.15 -3.01 20.35
CA THR A 117 0.17 -2.37 21.21
C THR A 117 -1.22 -2.95 20.95
N ASN A 118 -2.00 -3.16 22.02
CA ASN A 118 -3.38 -3.63 21.90
C ASN A 118 -4.35 -2.52 21.45
N ASP A 119 -3.91 -1.26 21.43
CA ASP A 119 -4.68 -0.13 20.92
C ASP A 119 -4.18 0.23 19.52
N VAL A 120 -4.89 -0.23 18.49
CA VAL A 120 -4.53 0.01 17.07
C VAL A 120 -4.32 1.49 16.75
N HIS A 121 -4.97 2.40 17.49
CA HIS A 121 -4.83 3.83 17.27
C HIS A 121 -3.58 4.45 17.90
N ARG A 122 -2.78 3.67 18.64
CA ARG A 122 -1.43 4.04 19.11
C ARG A 122 -0.35 3.56 18.15
N MET A 123 -0.68 2.65 17.25
CA MET A 123 0.24 2.24 16.19
C MET A 123 0.47 3.39 15.21
N ASP A 124 1.70 3.51 14.70
CA ASP A 124 1.97 4.44 13.60
C ASP A 124 1.12 4.06 12.38
N LYS A 125 0.45 5.04 11.78
CA LYS A 125 -0.50 4.79 10.69
C LYS A 125 0.19 4.30 9.43
N LYS A 126 1.41 4.77 9.14
CA LYS A 126 2.16 4.30 7.97
C LYS A 126 2.56 2.84 8.16
N MET A 127 3.00 2.48 9.37
CA MET A 127 3.34 1.09 9.70
C MET A 127 2.11 0.18 9.67
N LEU A 128 0.98 0.62 10.23
CA LEU A 128 -0.28 -0.13 10.15
C LEU A 128 -0.72 -0.35 8.69
N SER A 129 -0.72 0.71 7.87
CA SER A 129 -1.01 0.59 6.44
C SER A 129 -0.05 -0.33 5.72
N LEU A 130 1.24 -0.26 6.04
CA LEU A 130 2.25 -1.14 5.46
C LEU A 130 1.96 -2.60 5.76
N ILE A 131 1.63 -2.95 7.01
CA ILE A 131 1.33 -4.34 7.41
C ILE A 131 0.08 -4.85 6.67
N ILE A 132 -1.02 -4.10 6.69
CA ILE A 132 -2.28 -4.52 6.06
C ILE A 132 -2.11 -4.65 4.54
N LEU A 133 -1.46 -3.68 3.88
CA LEU A 133 -1.27 -3.72 2.43
C LEU A 133 -0.23 -4.77 2.01
N ALA A 134 0.82 -4.99 2.80
CA ALA A 134 1.79 -6.06 2.55
C ALA A 134 1.15 -7.45 2.68
N HIS A 135 0.20 -7.61 3.61
CA HIS A 135 -0.60 -8.83 3.71
C HIS A 135 -1.52 -8.99 2.49
N ALA A 136 -2.29 -7.96 2.13
CA ALA A 136 -3.17 -7.99 0.96
C ALA A 136 -2.43 -8.21 -0.37
N SER A 137 -1.14 -7.85 -0.42
CA SER A 137 -0.28 -8.05 -1.60
C SER A 137 0.54 -9.34 -1.55
N ASP A 138 0.33 -10.22 -0.57
CA ASP A 138 1.01 -11.51 -0.40
C ASP A 138 2.55 -11.41 -0.30
N VAL A 139 3.05 -10.34 0.34
CA VAL A 139 4.50 -10.12 0.52
C VAL A 139 4.93 -10.01 1.98
N LEU A 140 3.99 -9.95 2.92
CA LEU A 140 4.29 -9.83 4.35
C LEU A 140 5.05 -11.04 4.90
N GLU A 141 4.75 -12.25 4.41
CA GLU A 141 5.42 -13.48 4.83
C GLU A 141 6.94 -13.45 4.60
N ASN A 142 7.39 -12.73 3.58
CA ASN A 142 8.83 -12.54 3.33
C ASN A 142 9.54 -11.82 4.48
N ALA A 143 8.83 -10.95 5.21
CA ALA A 143 9.36 -10.28 6.39
C ALA A 143 9.39 -11.20 7.62
N PHE A 144 8.56 -12.24 7.67
CA PHE A 144 8.46 -13.15 8.82
C PHE A 144 9.23 -14.46 8.64
N ALA A 145 9.58 -14.84 7.41
CA ALA A 145 10.39 -16.03 7.13
C ALA A 145 11.69 -16.15 7.98
N PRO A 146 12.39 -15.05 8.36
CA PRO A 146 13.58 -15.15 9.21
C PRO A 146 13.31 -15.27 10.72
N LEU A 147 12.05 -15.22 11.17
CA LEU A 147 11.70 -15.28 12.59
C LEU A 147 11.84 -16.70 13.15
N SER A 148 11.93 -16.81 14.48
CA SER A 148 11.77 -18.09 15.15
C SER A 148 10.32 -18.59 15.03
N ASP A 149 10.08 -19.90 15.13
CA ASP A 149 8.72 -20.47 15.07
C ASP A 149 7.77 -19.80 16.08
N GLN A 150 8.27 -19.53 17.30
CA GLN A 150 7.51 -18.87 18.35
C GLN A 150 7.16 -17.42 17.98
N ASP A 151 8.13 -16.64 17.48
CA ASP A 151 7.87 -15.25 17.09
C ASP A 151 6.96 -15.17 15.86
N TYR A 152 7.12 -16.10 14.92
CA TYR A 152 6.27 -16.23 13.74
C TYR A 152 4.80 -16.44 14.14
N GLU A 153 4.53 -17.40 15.03
CA GLU A 153 3.16 -17.65 15.52
C GLU A 153 2.56 -16.42 16.19
N VAL A 154 3.34 -15.71 17.02
CA VAL A 154 2.89 -14.49 17.70
C VAL A 154 2.62 -13.36 16.69
N ALA A 155 3.52 -13.14 15.75
CA ALA A 155 3.39 -12.13 14.69
C ALA A 155 2.13 -12.39 13.86
N MET A 156 1.94 -13.62 13.38
CA MET A 156 0.78 -14.01 12.57
C MET A 156 -0.53 -13.91 13.33
N LYS A 157 -0.56 -14.28 14.62
CA LYS A 157 -1.73 -14.08 15.48
C LYS A 157 -2.10 -12.60 15.61
N ARG A 158 -1.11 -11.72 15.75
CA ARG A 158 -1.33 -10.27 15.86
C ARG A 158 -1.78 -9.66 14.53
N VAL A 159 -1.17 -10.06 13.41
CA VAL A 159 -1.63 -9.64 12.07
C VAL A 159 -3.08 -10.07 11.84
N ARG A 160 -3.44 -11.32 12.16
CA ARG A 160 -4.83 -11.78 12.08
C ARG A 160 -5.78 -10.91 12.90
N SER A 161 -5.39 -10.56 14.13
CA SER A 161 -6.20 -9.67 14.98
C SER A 161 -6.39 -8.26 14.39
N LEU A 162 -5.45 -7.77 13.58
CA LEU A 162 -5.59 -6.50 12.87
C LEU A 162 -6.55 -6.62 11.67
N LEU A 163 -6.53 -7.76 10.97
CA LEU A 163 -7.39 -8.03 9.81
C LEU A 163 -8.86 -8.25 10.20
N GLU A 164 -9.10 -8.79 11.39
CA GLU A 164 -10.43 -9.05 11.95
C GLU A 164 -11.06 -7.79 12.60
N LEU A 165 -10.40 -6.63 12.53
CA LEU A 165 -10.95 -5.39 13.06
C LEU A 165 -12.20 -4.93 12.29
N GLU A 166 -13.20 -4.45 13.01
CA GLU A 166 -14.32 -3.72 12.42
C GLU A 166 -13.85 -2.31 11.98
N TYR A 167 -13.33 -2.17 10.76
CA TYR A 167 -12.74 -0.92 10.27
C TYR A 167 -13.73 0.25 10.26
N ASP A 168 -15.00 0.01 9.96
CA ASP A 168 -16.08 1.01 10.06
C ASP A 168 -16.14 1.60 11.48
N ALA A 169 -16.06 0.75 12.52
CA ALA A 169 -16.05 1.19 13.92
C ALA A 169 -14.74 1.89 14.31
N GLN A 170 -13.58 1.45 13.81
CA GLN A 170 -12.30 2.13 14.10
C GLN A 170 -12.24 3.52 13.46
N ALA A 171 -12.79 3.70 12.25
CA ALA A 171 -12.86 4.99 11.59
C ALA A 171 -13.74 6.01 12.33
N GLU A 172 -14.67 5.56 13.17
CA GLU A 172 -15.49 6.44 14.02
C GLU A 172 -14.72 7.02 15.20
N LYS A 173 -13.78 6.26 15.77
CA LYS A 173 -13.03 6.67 16.98
C LYS A 173 -11.97 7.74 16.68
N LYS A 174 -11.14 7.49 15.67
CA LYS A 174 -10.06 8.37 15.23
C LYS A 174 -10.04 8.29 13.71
N GLY A 175 -10.15 9.44 13.03
CA GLY A 175 -10.39 9.55 11.58
C GLY A 175 -9.32 8.91 10.67
N ASN A 176 -9.10 9.47 9.47
CA ASN A 176 -8.45 8.78 8.33
C ASN A 176 -9.35 7.74 7.68
N ASP A 177 -10.63 8.09 7.48
CA ASP A 177 -11.63 7.27 6.81
C ASP A 177 -11.12 6.60 5.53
N VAL A 178 -10.33 7.30 4.70
CA VAL A 178 -9.80 6.73 3.45
C VAL A 178 -8.88 5.53 3.73
N MET A 179 -8.03 5.61 4.75
CA MET A 179 -7.14 4.50 5.13
C MET A 179 -7.96 3.27 5.54
N TRP A 180 -8.95 3.46 6.42
CA TRP A 180 -9.83 2.38 6.87
C TRP A 180 -10.68 1.81 5.74
N ALA A 181 -11.19 2.66 4.84
CA ALA A 181 -11.94 2.22 3.67
C ALA A 181 -11.06 1.39 2.71
N VAL A 182 -9.78 1.73 2.55
CA VAL A 182 -8.83 0.92 1.78
C VAL A 182 -8.61 -0.44 2.45
N PHE A 183 -8.45 -0.49 3.78
CA PHE A 183 -8.30 -1.77 4.49
C PHE A 183 -9.54 -2.65 4.31
N GLU A 184 -10.73 -2.06 4.44
CA GLU A 184 -11.99 -2.79 4.23
C GLU A 184 -12.13 -3.28 2.78
N ALA A 185 -11.67 -2.52 1.79
CA ALA A 185 -11.73 -2.91 0.38
C ALA A 185 -10.86 -4.13 0.07
N PHE A 186 -9.76 -4.34 0.79
CA PHE A 186 -8.88 -5.50 0.64
C PHE A 186 -9.19 -6.66 1.59
N SER A 187 -10.17 -6.50 2.50
CA SER A 187 -10.56 -7.54 3.45
C SER A 187 -11.85 -8.27 3.05
N LYS A 188 -12.43 -7.93 1.89
CA LYS A 188 -13.58 -8.59 1.28
C LYS A 188 -13.15 -9.30 0.02
#